data_AF-A0A2C9K942-F1
#
_entry.id   AF-A0A2C9K942-F1
#
_cell.length_a   1.000
_cell.length_b   1.000
_cell.length_c   1.000
_cell.angle_alpha   90.00
_cell.angle_beta   90.00
_cell.angle_gamma   90.00
#
_symmetry.space_group_name_H-M   'P 1'
#
loop_
_entity.id
_entity.type
_entity.pdbx_description
1 polymer ?
#
loop_
_entity_poly.entity_id
_entity_poly.type
_entity_poly.pdbx_seq_one_letter_code
_entity_poly.pdbx_strand_id
1 'polypeptide(L)'
;MQCDAVLITGNCIVNESMLTGESVPVTKTPLPNTTGMKSENDPEVTIKTHSRHILFCGTHVIQTRFYGNQKVKAVVLRTGFSTSKGELVRSIMYPKPVDFKFQRHSYYYVMFLSFIAILGFIYTV
;
A
#
# COMPACT_ATOMS: atom_id res chain seq x y z
N MET A 1 6.72 14.19 -5.64
CA MET A 1 5.26 14.45 -5.58
C MET A 1 4.78 14.38 -4.13
N GLN A 2 3.86 15.27 -3.71
CA GLN A 2 3.36 15.36 -2.32
C GLN A 2 1.98 14.71 -2.09
N CYS A 3 1.36 14.16 -3.14
CA CYS A 3 0.03 13.54 -3.07
C CYS A 3 -0.03 12.34 -4.02
N ASP A 4 -1.07 11.52 -3.88
CA ASP A 4 -1.39 10.49 -4.87
C ASP A 4 -2.28 11.15 -5.93
N ALA A 5 -1.92 11.02 -7.21
CA ALA A 5 -2.62 11.64 -8.32
C ALA A 5 -2.73 10.70 -9.51
N VAL A 6 -3.81 10.81 -10.28
CA VAL A 6 -4.03 10.05 -11.50
C VAL A 6 -3.70 10.88 -12.73
N LEU A 7 -2.97 10.29 -13.68
CA LEU A 7 -2.53 10.96 -14.89
C LEU A 7 -3.66 11.04 -15.91
N ILE A 8 -3.98 12.25 -16.40
CA ILE A 8 -5.06 12.48 -17.37
C ILE A 8 -4.50 12.79 -18.75
N THR A 9 -3.43 13.59 -18.83
CA THR A 9 -2.82 13.95 -20.11
C THR A 9 -1.30 13.81 -20.05
N GLY A 10 -0.73 13.30 -21.15
CA GLY A 10 0.71 13.09 -21.31
C GLY A 10 1.26 11.90 -20.52
N ASN A 11 2.49 11.50 -20.84
CA ASN A 11 3.18 10.41 -20.15
C ASN A 11 4.21 11.01 -19.18
N CYS A 12 4.54 10.27 -18.13
CA CYS A 12 5.64 10.66 -17.23
C CYS A 12 6.48 9.45 -16.84
N ILE A 13 7.77 9.70 -16.66
CA ILE A 13 8.75 8.71 -16.19
C ILE A 13 9.05 9.07 -14.75
N VAL A 14 8.81 8.11 -13.86
CA VAL A 14 8.91 8.32 -12.42
C VAL A 14 9.83 7.29 -11.78
N ASN A 15 10.51 7.72 -10.72
CA ASN A 15 11.23 6.85 -9.82
C ASN A 15 10.31 6.46 -8.65
N GLU A 16 10.03 5.16 -8.52
CA GLU A 16 9.22 4.59 -7.44
C GLU A 16 10.05 3.84 -6.37
N SER A 17 11.38 3.95 -6.41
CA SER A 17 12.29 3.19 -5.54
C SER A 17 12.00 3.34 -4.05
N MET A 18 11.52 4.51 -3.63
CA MET A 18 11.16 4.79 -2.23
C MET A 18 9.94 3.99 -1.74
N LEU A 19 9.05 3.56 -2.65
CA LEU A 19 7.80 2.86 -2.32
C LEU A 19 7.86 1.38 -2.67
N THR A 20 8.43 1.02 -3.83
CA THR A 20 8.47 -0.36 -4.33
C THR A 20 9.82 -1.04 -4.09
N GLY A 21 10.89 -0.28 -3.83
CA GLY A 21 12.25 -0.81 -3.76
C GLY A 21 12.88 -1.13 -5.13
N GLU A 22 12.16 -0.90 -6.23
CA GLU A 22 12.69 -1.11 -7.58
C GLU A 22 13.55 0.07 -8.02
N SER A 23 14.75 -0.20 -8.53
CA SER A 23 15.71 0.82 -8.97
C SER A 23 15.46 1.33 -10.40
N VAL A 24 14.63 0.63 -11.17
CA VAL A 24 14.37 0.94 -12.57
C VAL A 24 13.24 1.98 -12.66
N PRO A 25 13.42 3.08 -13.41
CA PRO A 25 12.36 4.06 -13.58
C PRO A 25 11.19 3.47 -14.38
N VAL A 26 9.97 3.79 -13.94
CA VAL A 26 8.74 3.27 -14.54
C VAL A 26 8.06 4.37 -15.34
N THR A 27 7.57 4.03 -16.54
CA THR A 27 6.77 4.95 -17.36
C THR A 27 5.29 4.81 -17.00
N LYS A 28 4.67 5.91 -16.60
CA LYS A 28 3.23 6.02 -16.35
C LYS A 28 2.53 6.62 -17.57
N THR A 29 1.38 6.05 -17.90
CA THR A 29 0.53 6.46 -19.03
C THR A 29 -0.75 7.09 -18.51
N PRO A 30 -1.37 8.03 -19.24
CA PRO A 30 -2.62 8.63 -18.80
C PRO A 30 -3.73 7.57 -18.82
N LEU A 31 -4.80 7.82 -18.07
CA LEU A 31 -6.02 7.03 -18.21
C LEU A 31 -6.47 7.06 -19.67
N PRO A 32 -6.86 5.91 -20.26
CA PRO A 32 -7.50 5.92 -21.57
C PRO A 32 -8.77 6.77 -21.49
N ASN A 33 -8.93 7.70 -22.44
CA ASN A 33 -10.13 8.54 -22.51
C ASN A 33 -11.34 7.66 -22.83
N THR A 34 -12.05 7.19 -21.80
CA THR A 34 -13.40 6.63 -21.95
C THR A 34 -14.36 7.79 -22.16
N THR A 35 -14.35 8.37 -23.36
CA THR A 35 -15.33 9.40 -23.79
C THR A 35 -16.68 8.81 -24.22
N GLY A 36 -17.02 7.59 -23.81
CA GLY A 36 -18.34 7.02 -24.08
C GLY A 36 -18.62 5.80 -23.21
N MET A 37 -19.81 5.77 -22.61
CA MET A 37 -20.37 4.70 -21.79
C MET A 37 -19.67 4.43 -20.45
N LYS A 38 -20.21 5.04 -19.38
CA LYS A 38 -20.31 4.31 -18.11
C LYS A 38 -21.22 3.11 -18.36
N SER A 39 -20.63 1.96 -18.65
CA SER A 39 -21.34 0.70 -18.46
C SER A 39 -21.29 0.41 -16.97
N GLU A 40 -22.44 0.15 -16.33
CA GLU A 40 -22.57 -0.17 -14.90
C GLU A 40 -21.80 -1.44 -14.47
N ASN A 41 -21.04 -2.06 -15.39
CA ASN A 41 -20.23 -3.26 -15.21
C ASN A 41 -18.71 -3.03 -15.33
N ASP A 42 -18.23 -1.78 -15.47
CA ASP A 42 -16.79 -1.55 -15.39
C ASP A 42 -16.31 -1.73 -13.95
N PRO A 43 -15.32 -2.60 -13.69
CA PRO A 43 -14.82 -2.80 -12.35
C PRO A 43 -14.35 -1.45 -11.83
N GLU A 44 -14.89 -1.04 -10.68
CA GLU A 44 -14.50 0.18 -9.97
C GLU A 44 -13.00 0.41 -10.15
N VAL A 45 -12.59 1.61 -10.55
CA VAL A 45 -11.18 1.98 -10.78
C VAL A 45 -10.37 1.65 -9.54
N THR A 46 -9.93 0.39 -9.48
CA THR A 46 -9.33 -0.18 -8.30
C THR A 46 -7.88 0.22 -8.38
N ILE A 47 -7.42 0.94 -7.36
CA ILE A 47 -6.07 1.50 -7.26
C ILE A 47 -4.99 0.43 -7.50
N LYS A 48 -5.30 -0.84 -7.21
CA LYS A 48 -4.42 -1.99 -7.44
C LYS A 48 -4.31 -2.40 -8.92
N THR A 49 -5.38 -2.28 -9.70
CA THR A 49 -5.43 -2.68 -11.11
C THR A 49 -4.85 -1.60 -12.04
N HIS A 50 -4.88 -0.33 -11.62
CA HIS A 50 -4.46 0.82 -12.42
C HIS A 50 -3.20 1.55 -11.89
N SER A 51 -2.29 0.84 -11.21
CA SER A 51 -1.05 1.42 -10.68
C SER A 51 -0.16 2.08 -11.75
N ARG A 52 -0.30 1.69 -13.03
CA ARG A 52 0.41 2.27 -14.19
C ARG A 52 -0.08 3.69 -14.56
N HIS A 53 -1.24 4.11 -14.07
CA HIS A 53 -1.82 5.43 -14.35
C HIS A 53 -1.78 6.37 -13.14
N ILE A 54 -1.40 5.85 -11.97
CA ILE A 54 -1.35 6.58 -10.72
C ILE A 54 0.09 6.93 -10.38
N LEU A 55 0.27 8.16 -9.93
CA LEU A 55 1.49 8.74 -9.41
C LEU A 55 1.36 8.76 -7.89
N PHE A 56 2.22 8.04 -7.20
CA PHE A 56 2.16 7.91 -5.76
C PHE A 56 2.95 9.01 -5.04
N CYS A 57 2.49 9.40 -3.85
CA CYS A 57 3.15 10.33 -2.96
C CYS A 57 4.52 9.80 -2.54
N GLY A 58 5.57 10.60 -2.73
CA GLY A 58 6.96 10.18 -2.48
C GLY A 58 7.70 9.66 -3.72
N THR A 59 7.04 9.51 -4.87
CA THR A 59 7.72 9.29 -6.15
C THR A 59 8.38 10.57 -6.66
N HIS A 60 9.47 10.40 -7.42
CA HIS A 60 10.18 11.50 -8.07
C HIS A 60 9.95 11.46 -9.58
N VAL A 61 9.41 12.55 -10.15
CA VAL A 61 9.23 12.66 -11.60
C VAL A 61 10.57 13.00 -12.23
N ILE A 62 11.07 12.12 -13.10
CA ILE A 62 12.33 12.32 -13.81
C ILE A 62 12.08 13.10 -15.09
N GLN A 63 11.07 12.71 -15.85
CA GLN A 63 10.76 13.31 -17.15
C GLN A 63 9.27 13.29 -17.44
N THR A 64 8.77 14.37 -18.02
CA THR A 64 7.40 14.47 -18.55
C THR A 64 7.44 14.49 -20.07
N ARG A 65 6.66 13.63 -20.73
CA ARG A 65 6.49 13.59 -22.18
C ARG A 65 5.10 14.13 -22.52
N PHE A 66 5.07 15.28 -23.18
CA PHE A 66 3.85 15.89 -23.67
C PHE A 66 3.60 15.47 -25.13
N TYR A 67 2.35 15.18 -25.47
CA TYR A 67 1.92 14.91 -26.83
C TYR A 67 1.00 16.05 -27.28
N GLY A 68 1.27 16.63 -28.46
CA GLY A 68 0.41 17.62 -29.10
C GLY A 68 0.17 18.90 -28.29
N ASN A 69 1.22 19.69 -28.00
CA ASN A 69 1.18 21.00 -27.33
C ASN A 69 0.41 21.08 -25.98
N GLN A 70 -0.06 19.95 -25.45
CA GLN A 70 -0.81 19.88 -24.21
C GLN A 70 0.15 19.56 -23.06
N LYS A 71 0.09 20.37 -22.00
CA LYS A 71 0.85 20.11 -20.77
C LYS A 71 0.40 18.80 -20.12
N VAL A 72 1.32 18.14 -19.43
CA VAL A 72 1.01 16.95 -18.62
C VAL A 72 0.15 17.38 -17.42
N LYS A 73 -1.04 16.79 -17.30
CA LYS A 73 -2.00 17.09 -16.22
C LYS A 73 -2.36 15.81 -15.48
N ALA A 74 -2.45 15.94 -14.16
CA ALA A 74 -2.89 14.88 -13.26
C ALA A 74 -3.93 15.44 -12.29
N VAL A 75 -4.85 14.59 -11.85
CA VAL A 75 -5.90 14.90 -10.87
C VAL A 75 -5.53 14.26 -9.54
N VAL A 76 -5.60 15.02 -8.46
CA VAL A 76 -5.28 14.52 -7.12
C VAL A 76 -6.37 13.53 -6.66
N LEU A 77 -5.96 12.33 -6.26
CA LEU A 77 -6.84 11.31 -5.69
C LEU A 77 -6.89 11.42 -4.17
N ARG A 78 -5.72 11.45 -3.52
CA ARG A 78 -5.60 11.40 -2.06
C ARG A 78 -4.47 12.31 -1.58
N THR A 79 -4.66 12.88 -0.40
CA THR A 79 -3.70 13.78 0.25
C THR A 79 -3.44 13.35 1.70
N GLY A 80 -2.34 13.84 2.29
CA GLY A 80 -1.99 13.60 3.68
C GLY A 80 -1.83 12.11 4.04
N PHE A 81 -2.34 11.72 5.20
CA PHE A 81 -2.27 10.35 5.73
C PHE A 81 -3.10 9.32 4.94
N SER A 82 -3.96 9.76 4.02
CA SER A 82 -4.72 8.85 3.15
C SER A 82 -3.91 8.39 1.93
N THR A 83 -2.74 8.98 1.67
CA THR A 83 -1.85 8.55 0.58
C THR A 83 -1.19 7.20 0.88
N SER A 84 -0.70 6.50 -0.14
CA SER A 84 0.04 5.24 0.07
C SER A 84 1.21 5.39 1.05
N LYS A 85 1.99 6.47 0.91
CA LYS A 85 3.08 6.78 1.86
C LYS A 85 2.54 7.12 3.25
N GLY A 86 1.47 7.89 3.33
CA GLY A 86 0.84 8.29 4.60
C GLY A 86 0.29 7.09 5.38
N GLU A 87 -0.31 6.13 4.68
CA GLU A 87 -0.83 4.90 5.27
C GLU A 87 0.30 4.02 5.81
N LEU A 88 1.43 3.93 5.10
CA LEU A 88 2.63 3.25 5.59
C LEU A 88 3.20 3.93 6.85
N VAL A 89 3.29 5.26 6.87
CA VAL A 89 3.73 5.98 8.08
C VAL A 89 2.77 5.74 9.24
N ARG A 90 1.46 5.71 8.98
CA ARG A 90 0.44 5.44 10.00
C ARG A 90 0.55 4.03 10.56
N SER A 91 0.84 3.03 9.74
CA SER A 91 1.00 1.65 10.20
C SER A 91 2.27 1.43 11.03
N ILE A 92 3.32 2.23 10.78
CA ILE A 92 4.53 2.26 11.62
C ILE A 92 4.25 2.92 12.97
N MET A 93 3.55 4.06 12.98
CA MET A 93 3.23 4.79 14.21
C MET A 93 2.21 4.07 15.09
N TYR A 94 1.24 3.42 14.46
CA TYR A 94 0.16 2.68 15.11
C TYR A 94 0.14 1.23 14.58
N PRO A 95 1.11 0.39 14.98
CA PRO A 95 1.12 -1.00 14.56
C PRO A 95 -0.16 -1.67 15.06
N LYS A 96 -0.76 -2.51 14.20
CA LYS A 96 -1.90 -3.34 14.63
C LYS A 96 -1.44 -4.20 15.82
N PRO A 97 -2.24 -4.32 16.89
CA PRO A 97 -1.86 -5.15 18.02
C PRO A 97 -1.60 -6.57 17.50
N VAL A 98 -0.38 -7.06 17.73
CA VAL A 98 0.01 -8.43 17.40
C VAL A 98 -0.96 -9.38 18.11
N ASP A 99 -1.50 -10.35 17.37
CA ASP A 99 -2.56 -11.23 17.87
C ASP A 99 -2.13 -11.89 19.19
N PHE A 100 -2.77 -11.47 20.29
CA PHE A 100 -2.62 -12.02 21.64
C PHE A 100 -2.91 -13.53 21.73
N LYS A 101 -3.36 -14.15 20.63
CA LYS A 101 -3.54 -15.60 20.49
C LYS A 101 -2.26 -16.35 20.86
N PHE A 102 -1.08 -15.91 20.39
CA PHE A 102 0.17 -16.59 20.72
C PHE A 102 0.45 -16.59 22.23
N GLN A 103 0.34 -15.42 22.89
CA GLN A 103 0.50 -15.34 24.34
C GLN A 103 -0.51 -16.20 25.11
N ARG A 104 -1.77 -16.23 24.65
CA ARG A 104 -2.81 -17.07 25.24
C ARG A 104 -2.48 -18.56 25.12
N HIS A 105 -2.00 -19.01 23.97
CA HIS A 105 -1.57 -20.41 23.77
C HIS A 105 -0.34 -20.76 24.63
N SER A 106 0.63 -19.86 24.76
CA SER A 106 1.79 -20.06 25.63
C SER A 106 1.41 -20.21 27.10
N TYR A 107 0.46 -19.41 27.60
CA TYR A 107 0.00 -19.52 28.99
C TYR A 107 -0.67 -20.87 29.30
N TYR A 108 -1.52 -21.39 28.39
CA TYR A 108 -2.12 -22.72 28.57
C TYR A 108 -1.06 -23.84 28.60
N TYR A 109 -0.02 -23.72 27.76
CA TYR A 109 1.08 -24.70 27.75
C TYR A 109 1.87 -24.70 29.06
N VAL A 110 2.22 -23.52 29.60
CA VAL A 110 2.92 -23.40 30.90
C VAL A 110 2.08 -23.94 32.04
N MET A 111 0.76 -23.68 32.05
CA MET A 111 -0.15 -24.19 33.07
C MET A 111 -0.23 -25.72 33.06
N PHE A 112 -0.23 -26.34 31.87
CA PHE A 112 -0.22 -27.80 31.72
C PHE A 112 1.08 -28.43 32.25
N LEU A 113 2.24 -27.86 31.92
CA LEU A 113 3.53 -28.33 32.45
C LEU A 113 3.60 -28.21 33.98
N SER A 114 3.08 -27.10 34.54
CA SER A 114 3.03 -26.90 35.99
C SER A 114 2.20 -27.98 36.68
N PHE A 115 1.08 -28.39 36.10
CA PHE A 115 0.24 -29.46 36.65
C PHE A 115 0.97 -30.82 36.67
N ILE A 116 1.67 -31.17 35.58
CA ILE A 116 2.48 -32.40 35.52
C ILE A 116 3.59 -32.38 36.58
N ALA A 117 4.27 -31.23 36.75
CA ALA A 117 5.33 -31.08 37.75
C ALA A 117 4.80 -31.30 39.18
N ILE A 118 3.62 -30.76 39.51
CA ILE A 118 2.98 -30.94 40.82
C ILE A 118 2.64 -32.42 41.06
N LEU A 119 2.05 -33.10 40.08
CA LEU A 119 1.76 -34.53 40.19
C LEU A 119 3.05 -35.36 40.37
N GLY A 120 4.11 -35.02 39.64
CA GLY A 120 5.42 -35.65 39.79
C GLY A 120 5.98 -35.48 41.20
N PHE A 121 5.90 -34.26 41.76
CA PHE A 121 6.37 -33.95 43.11
C PHE A 121 5.58 -34.70 44.20
N ILE A 122 4.25 -34.79 44.06
CA ILE A 122 3.40 -35.55 44.98
C ILE A 122 3.70 -37.05 44.91
N TYR A 123 4.03 -37.59 43.73
CA TYR A 123 4.36 -39.00 43.59
C TYR A 123 5.77 -39.35 44.14
N THR A 124 6.69 -38.38 44.14
CA THR A 124 8.08 -38.61 44.61
C THR A 124 8.29 -38.31 46.10
N VAL A 125 7.46 -37.47 46.71
CA VAL A 125 7.40 -37.25 48.18
C VAL A 125 6.62 -38.38 48.84
#